data_AF-X1DV45-F1
#
_entry.id   AF-X1DV45-F1
#
_cell.length_a   1.000
_cell.length_b   1.000
_cell.length_c   1.000
_cell.angle_alpha   90.00
_cell.angle_beta   90.00
_cell.angle_gamma   90.00
#
_symmetry.space_group_name_H-M   'P 1'
#
loop_
_entity.id
_entity.type
_entity.pdbx_description
1 polymer ?
#
loop_
_entity_poly.entity_id
_entity_poly.type
_entity_poly.pdbx_seq_one_letter_code
_entity_poly.pdbx_strand_id
1 'polypeptide(L)' 'MFYQSYNETWRWKMNVARAMGNSQDPKYIPELVKAFKENSDERVTRMIAWALGRLGGEVSKIALESFLEIGNGEVREE' A
#
# COMPACT_ATOMS: atom_id res chain seq x y z
N MET A 1 -15.27 -3.68 -22.40
CA MET A 1 -16.10 -2.56 -21.93
C MET A 1 -15.81 -2.39 -20.44
N PHE A 2 -15.07 -1.34 -20.07
CA PHE A 2 -14.50 -1.17 -18.72
C PHE A 2 -15.49 -0.49 -17.75
N TYR A 3 -16.65 -1.11 -17.54
CA TYR A 3 -17.53 -0.69 -16.45
C TYR A 3 -17.34 -1.67 -15.29
N GLN A 4 -16.23 -1.49 -14.57
CA GLN A 4 -16.12 -2.12 -13.25
C GLN A 4 -17.01 -1.34 -12.30
N SER A 5 -17.91 -2.06 -11.63
CA SER A 5 -18.72 -1.52 -10.54
C SER A 5 -17.81 -0.82 -9.53
N TYR A 6 -18.27 0.27 -8.93
CA TYR A 6 -17.54 1.04 -7.91
C TYR A 6 -16.90 0.13 -6.83
N ASN A 7 -17.55 -0.99 -6.53
CA ASN A 7 -17.11 -2.02 -5.59
C ASN A 7 -15.83 -2.79 -6.02
N GLU A 8 -15.35 -2.64 -7.25
CA GLU A 8 -14.13 -3.29 -7.75
C GLU A 8 -12.94 -2.34 -7.93
N THR A 9 -13.08 -1.06 -7.57
CA THR A 9 -12.03 -0.04 -7.69
C THR A 9 -10.74 -0.44 -6.95
N TRP A 10 -10.85 -1.26 -5.92
CA TRP A 10 -9.71 -1.84 -5.18
C TRP A 10 -8.72 -2.57 -6.10
N ARG A 11 -9.20 -3.23 -7.16
CA ARG A 11 -8.32 -3.97 -8.10
C ARG A 11 -7.35 -3.03 -8.83
N TRP A 12 -7.83 -1.84 -9.20
CA TRP A 12 -7.03 -0.81 -9.87
C TRP A 12 -6.00 -0.24 -8.91
N LYS A 13 -6.44 0.15 -7.71
CA LYS A 13 -5.56 0.68 -6.67
C LYS A 13 -4.46 -0.31 -6.29
N MET A 14 -4.82 -1.59 -6.14
CA MET A 14 -3.88 -2.67 -5.90
C MET A 14 -2.87 -2.82 -7.07
N ASN A 15 -3.34 -2.80 -8.32
CA ASN A 15 -2.46 -2.87 -9.48
C ASN A 15 -1.49 -1.68 -9.57
N VAL A 16 -1.95 -0.47 -9.24
CA VAL A 16 -1.11 0.73 -9.18
C VAL A 16 -0.02 0.59 -8.12
N ALA A 17 -0.38 0.17 -6.90
CA ALA A 17 0.61 -0.07 -5.84
C ALA A 17 1.64 -1.13 -6.24
N ARG A 18 1.18 -2.23 -6.87
CA ARG A 18 2.07 -3.27 -7.39
C ARG A 18 3.01 -2.74 -8.47
N ALA A 19 2.52 -1.92 -9.40
CA ALA A 19 3.33 -1.33 -10.45
C ALA A 19 4.39 -0.37 -9.89
N MET A 20 4.02 0.46 -8.91
CA MET A 20 4.96 1.33 -8.19
C MET A 20 6.06 0.53 -7.50
N GLY A 21 5.71 -0.54 -6.76
CA GLY A 21 6.72 -1.41 -6.12
C GLY A 21 7.62 -2.13 -7.13
N ASN A 22 7.06 -2.60 -8.25
CA ASN A 22 7.82 -3.25 -9.31
C ASN A 22 8.76 -2.30 -10.07
N SER A 23 8.48 -1.00 -10.08
CA SER A 23 9.33 -0.02 -10.73
C SER A 23 10.69 0.16 -10.04
N GLN A 24 10.79 -0.23 -8.76
CA GLN A 24 11.97 -0.01 -7.91
C GLN A 24 12.41 1.46 -7.81
N ASP A 25 11.51 2.40 -8.15
CA ASP A 25 11.76 3.83 -8.10
C ASP A 25 11.35 4.40 -6.73
N PRO A 26 12.32 4.86 -5.90
CA PRO A 26 12.04 5.38 -4.56
C PRO A 26 11.12 6.60 -4.56
N LYS A 27 10.93 7.30 -5.69
CA LYS A 27 10.03 8.47 -5.75
C LYS A 27 8.58 8.12 -5.41
N TYR A 28 8.19 6.85 -5.52
CA TYR A 28 6.83 6.41 -5.21
C TYR A 28 6.60 6.14 -3.73
N ILE A 29 7.63 6.14 -2.89
CA ILE A 29 7.49 5.96 -1.44
C ILE A 29 6.50 6.96 -0.82
N PRO A 30 6.61 8.29 -1.02
CA PRO A 30 5.64 9.24 -0.46
C PRO A 30 4.21 9.02 -0.96
N GLU A 31 4.04 8.66 -2.23
CA GLU A 31 2.71 8.38 -2.81
C GLU A 31 2.07 7.13 -2.22
N LEU A 32 2.87 6.06 -2.02
CA LEU A 32 2.44 4.84 -1.34
C LEU A 32 2.08 5.11 0.12
N VAL A 33 2.83 5.96 0.82
CA VAL A 33 2.51 6.37 2.20
C VAL A 33 1.20 7.13 2.30
N LYS A 34 0.98 8.09 1.40
CA LYS A 34 -0.29 8.80 1.32
C LYS A 34 -1.44 7.83 1.02
N ALA A 35 -1.27 6.96 0.03
CA ALA A 35 -2.27 5.98 -0.36
C ALA A 35 -2.63 5.03 0.79
N PHE A 36 -1.67 4.63 1.64
CA PHE A 36 -1.96 3.79 2.80
C PHE A 36 -2.93 4.46 3.77
N LYS A 37 -2.74 5.76 4.05
CA LYS A 37 -3.59 6.53 4.97
C LYS A 37 -4.98 6.82 4.42
N GLU A 38 -5.11 6.93 3.10
CA GLU A 38 -6.37 7.29 2.43
C GLU A 38 -7.22 6.06 2.01
N ASN A 39 -6.71 4.84 2.18
CA ASN A 39 -7.42 3.62 1.80
C ASN A 39 -7.74 2.74 3.02
N SER A 40 -9.00 2.30 3.10
CA SER A 40 -9.48 1.35 4.10
C SER A 40 -9.59 -0.09 3.59
N ASP A 41 -9.42 -0.33 2.29
CA ASP A 41 -9.49 -1.69 1.73
C ASP A 41 -8.19 -2.45 2.04
N GLU A 42 -8.29 -3.47 2.91
CA GLU A 42 -7.15 -4.28 3.34
C GLU A 42 -6.34 -4.90 2.18
N ARG A 43 -6.99 -5.22 1.06
CA ARG A 43 -6.30 -5.81 -0.10
C ARG A 43 -5.37 -4.78 -0.72
N VAL A 44 -5.78 -3.51 -0.73
CA VAL A 44 -4.98 -2.40 -1.23
C VAL A 44 -3.86 -2.06 -0.25
N THR A 45 -4.16 -1.95 1.05
CA THR A 45 -3.13 -1.60 2.06
C THR A 45 -2.05 -2.68 2.19
N ARG A 46 -2.41 -3.97 2.15
CA ARG A 46 -1.43 -5.08 2.09
C ARG A 46 -0.53 -4.99 0.86
N MET A 47 -1.08 -4.63 -0.30
CA MET A 47 -0.27 -4.45 -1.52
C MET A 47 0.65 -3.22 -1.44
N ILE A 48 0.20 -2.14 -0.80
CA ILE A 48 1.03 -0.97 -0.55
C ILE A 48 2.22 -1.33 0.37
N ALA A 49 1.97 -2.07 1.46
CA ALA A 49 3.02 -2.56 2.34
C ALA A 49 4.01 -3.46 1.60
N TRP A 50 3.51 -4.39 0.76
CA TRP A 50 4.36 -5.21 -0.10
C TRP A 50 5.21 -4.37 -1.06
N ALA A 51 4.63 -3.34 -1.68
CA ALA A 51 5.33 -2.46 -2.60
C ALA A 51 6.46 -1.68 -1.90
N LEU A 52 6.22 -1.13 -0.71
CA LEU A 52 7.25 -0.48 0.10
C LEU A 52 8.37 -1.44 0.50
N GLY A 53 8.03 -2.67 0.91
CA GLY A 53 9.04 -3.70 1.21
C GLY A 53 9.91 -4.04 0.00
N ARG A 54 9.33 -4.00 -1.21
CA ARG A 54 10.05 -4.22 -2.47
C ARG A 54 10.92 -3.04 -2.89
N LEU A 55 10.48 -1.81 -2.65
CA LEU A 55 11.28 -0.60 -2.88
C LEU A 55 12.48 -0.54 -1.94
N GLY A 56 12.30 -1.00 -0.69
CA GLY A 56 13.38 -1.10 0.29
C GLY A 56 13.95 0.26 0.70
N GLY A 57 15.09 0.23 1.37
CA GLY A 57 15.75 1.42 1.92
C GLY A 57 15.12 1.94 3.21
N GLU A 58 15.84 2.85 3.87
CA GLU A 58 15.50 3.32 5.21
C GLU A 58 14.13 4.02 5.25
N VAL A 59 13.82 4.82 4.24
CA VAL A 59 12.53 5.55 4.17
C VAL A 59 11.34 4.58 4.06
N SER A 60 11.46 3.50 3.27
CA SER A 60 10.40 2.49 3.18
C SER A 60 10.24 1.70 4.47
N LYS A 61 11.36 1.44 5.17
CA LYS A 61 11.33 0.76 6.47
C LYS A 61 10.62 1.61 7.53
N ILE A 62 10.98 2.89 7.66
CA ILE A 62 10.30 3.83 8.56
C ILE A 62 8.80 3.94 8.23
N ALA A 63 8.45 3.97 6.95
CA ALA A 63 7.06 3.98 6.53
C ALA A 63 6.30 2.71 6.98
N LEU A 64 6.90 1.53 6.80
CA LEU A 64 6.31 0.26 7.24
C LEU A 64 6.17 0.17 8.76
N GLU A 65 7.17 0.63 9.51
CA GLU A 65 7.10 0.68 10.98
C GLU A 65 5.95 1.59 11.45
N SER A 66 5.80 2.77 10.85
CA SER A 66 4.68 3.67 11.14
C SER A 66 3.32 3.03 10.82
N PHE A 67 3.23 2.16 9.81
CA PHE A 67 1.99 1.47 9.49
C PHE A 67 1.63 0.39 10.51
N LEU A 68 2.63 -0.28 11.09
CA LEU A 68 2.41 -1.25 12.16
C LEU A 68 1.90 -0.59 13.44
N GLU A 69 2.38 0.62 13.76
CA GLU A 69 1.86 1.40 14.89
C GLU A 69 0.38 1.79 14.68
N ILE A 70 0.00 2.15 13.45
CA ILE A 70 -1.39 2.46 13.10
C ILE A 70 -2.26 1.20 13.10
N GLY A 71 -1.73 0.09 12.58
CA GLY A 71 -2.42 -1.21 12.51
C GLY A 71 -2.59 -1.90 13.86
N ASN A 72 -1.68 -1.69 14.82
CA ASN A 72 -1.81 -2.20 16.19
C ASN A 72 -2.91 -1.51 17.02
N GLY A 73 -3.64 -0.53 16.45
CA GLY A 73 -4.96 -0.12 16.97
C GLY A 73 -6.06 -1.15 16.72
N GLU A 74 -5.84 -2.11 15.82
CA GLU A 74 -6.67 -3.29 15.59
C GLU A 74 -5.78 -4.54 15.69
N VAL A 75 -5.35 -4.87 16.92
CA VAL A 75 -4.70 -6.15 17.21
C VAL A 75 -5.67 -7.28 16.86
N ARG A 76 -5.52 -7.86 15.67
CA ARG A 76 -5.93 -9.22 15.40
C ARG A 76 -4.67 -10.05 15.23
N GLU A 77 -4.33 -10.72 16.33
CA GLU A 77 -3.42 -11.87 16.33
C GLU A 77 -3.91 -12.86 15.28
N GLU A 78 -3.05 -13.15 14.30
CA GLU A 78 -2.96 -14.46 13.64
C GLU A 78 -1.48 -14.81 13.48
#